data_AF-A0A0N4ZDQ5-F1
#
_entry.id   AF-A0A0N4ZDQ5-F1
#
_cell.length_a   1.000
_cell.length_b   1.000
_cell.length_c   1.000
_cell.angle_alpha   90.00
_cell.angle_beta   90.00
_cell.angle_gamma   90.00
#
_symmetry.space_group_name_H-M   'P 1'
#
loop_
_entity.id
_entity.type
_entity.pdbx_description
1 polymer ?
#
loop_
_entity_poly.entity_id
_entity_poly.type
_entity_poly.pdbx_seq_one_letter_code
_entity_poly.pdbx_strand_id
1 'polypeptide(L)'
;MALSKGESDEFKEYTEKKALFCIARAHWIQLFKVNMQQTIIAQTFINIAESYPHLKPYWTFMNTSRPFDTVDMDDLCDSESLDEDIRKVVESGTLQDSFNYININTKVSNDHKFGNHIATVQAAITIIMDNVDDYKGLIKIIREFGSYHFFYEAFEPHFYLFHTQFMIVLKSLLKDTLEEVDDKIEDSWNALFDELTNNMSYGVALQRHCYLKTAFTLDDMMVVEDDWYKIEQYGFNKMGDLIYDKMLVKYVMLIKSTNFDVPVSIENEYEKFLVISHKLVYALQTTIKNYSYEDGFADLPEQVIEFTNNYTSVTSYPMLFRKAFCDALISALTVIIGNDSMKESKIHIWGKLYRILEQAIMTNIANV
;
A
#
# COMPACT_ATOMS: atom_id res chain seq x y z
N MET A 1 -37.26 17.85 -4.85
CA MET A 1 -37.21 18.41 -3.49
C MET A 1 -36.64 17.39 -2.49
N ALA A 2 -35.51 16.75 -2.83
CA ALA A 2 -34.88 15.69 -2.04
C ALA A 2 -33.33 15.83 -1.98
N LEU A 3 -32.81 17.04 -2.24
CA LEU A 3 -31.38 17.34 -2.24
C LEU A 3 -30.91 18.11 -1.00
N SER A 4 -31.81 18.53 -0.10
CA SER A 4 -31.46 19.41 1.03
C SER A 4 -31.35 18.71 2.39
N LYS A 5 -31.54 17.39 2.46
CA LYS A 5 -31.43 16.63 3.74
C LYS A 5 -30.03 16.06 3.98
N GLY A 6 -29.29 15.69 2.93
CA GLY A 6 -27.94 15.13 3.07
C GLY A 6 -26.88 16.15 3.51
N GLU A 7 -26.87 17.34 2.88
CA GLU A 7 -25.91 18.40 3.22
C GLU A 7 -26.11 18.99 4.63
N SER A 8 -27.35 18.98 5.15
CA SER A 8 -27.62 19.50 6.50
C SER A 8 -27.16 18.55 7.60
N ASP A 9 -27.22 17.23 7.35
CA ASP A 9 -26.83 16.21 8.33
C ASP A 9 -25.29 16.07 8.38
N GLU A 10 -24.61 16.08 7.23
CA GLU A 10 -23.14 16.03 7.15
C GLU A 10 -22.48 17.27 7.80
N PHE A 11 -23.06 18.46 7.60
CA PHE A 11 -22.56 19.69 8.23
C PHE A 11 -22.78 19.72 9.75
N LYS A 12 -23.88 19.10 10.22
CA LYS A 12 -24.19 18.99 11.64
C LYS A 12 -23.27 18.00 12.34
N GLU A 13 -23.06 16.82 11.73
CA GLU A 13 -22.10 15.82 12.20
C GLU A 13 -20.67 16.39 12.22
N TYR A 14 -20.29 17.16 11.21
CA TYR A 14 -19.01 17.85 11.20
C TYR A 14 -18.87 18.86 12.34
N THR A 15 -19.93 19.62 12.64
CA THR A 15 -19.88 20.61 13.73
C THR A 15 -19.59 19.95 15.09
N GLU A 16 -20.11 18.74 15.29
CA GLU A 16 -19.85 17.92 16.49
C GLU A 16 -18.41 17.37 16.49
N LYS A 17 -17.92 16.86 15.35
CA LYS A 17 -16.54 16.36 15.18
C LYS A 17 -15.47 17.45 15.22
N LYS A 18 -15.78 18.68 14.80
CA LYS A 18 -14.81 19.79 14.73
C LYS A 18 -14.17 20.09 16.08
N ALA A 19 -14.93 20.01 17.17
CA ALA A 19 -14.39 20.20 18.52
C ALA A 19 -13.33 19.14 18.87
N LEU A 20 -13.58 17.88 18.49
CA LEU A 20 -12.64 16.77 18.64
C LEU A 20 -11.38 17.00 17.78
N PHE A 21 -11.52 17.39 16.51
CA PHE A 21 -10.37 17.64 15.66
C PHE A 21 -9.46 18.76 16.19
N CYS A 22 -10.04 19.79 16.80
CA CYS A 22 -9.27 20.85 17.48
C CYS A 22 -8.44 20.33 18.66
N ILE A 23 -8.94 19.32 19.39
CA ILE A 23 -8.21 18.67 20.50
C ILE A 23 -7.06 17.83 19.94
N ALA A 24 -7.31 17.03 18.89
CA ALA A 24 -6.27 16.26 18.22
C ALA A 24 -5.16 17.18 17.67
N ARG A 25 -5.53 18.31 17.06
CA ARG A 25 -4.60 19.37 16.62
C ARG A 25 -3.78 19.94 17.76
N ALA A 26 -4.43 20.29 18.88
CA ALA A 26 -3.72 20.80 20.05
C ALA A 26 -2.72 19.77 20.58
N HIS A 27 -3.10 18.50 20.67
CA HIS A 27 -2.21 17.41 21.06
C HIS A 27 -1.04 17.26 20.08
N TRP A 28 -1.30 17.25 18.77
CA TRP A 28 -0.27 17.20 17.73
C TRP A 28 0.77 18.32 17.89
N ILE A 29 0.33 19.54 18.19
CA ILE A 29 1.22 20.69 18.46
C ILE A 29 2.05 20.46 19.74
N GLN A 30 1.50 19.84 20.78
CA GLN A 30 2.29 19.51 21.97
C GLN A 30 3.34 18.45 21.66
N LEU A 31 2.99 17.41 20.91
CA LEU A 31 3.94 16.38 20.46
C LEU A 31 5.09 16.97 19.63
N PHE A 32 4.85 18.04 18.88
CA PHE A 32 5.93 18.77 18.21
C PHE A 32 6.92 19.38 19.21
N LYS A 33 6.42 20.04 20.27
CA LYS A 33 7.25 20.71 21.28
C LYS A 33 8.12 19.73 22.08
N VAL A 34 7.61 18.52 22.30
CA VAL A 34 8.36 17.44 22.96
C VAL A 34 9.09 16.52 21.98
N ASN A 35 9.14 16.88 20.69
CA ASN A 35 9.85 16.15 19.64
C ASN A 35 9.40 14.68 19.47
N MET A 36 8.12 14.38 19.69
CA MET A 36 7.59 13.00 19.65
C MET A 36 6.91 12.62 18.33
N GLN A 37 6.58 13.60 17.47
CA GLN A 37 5.83 13.36 16.23
C GLN A 37 6.50 12.32 15.32
N GLN A 38 7.80 12.50 15.03
CA GLN A 38 8.54 11.57 14.17
C GLN A 38 8.69 10.21 14.82
N THR A 39 8.99 10.17 16.12
CA THR A 39 9.15 8.92 16.87
C THR A 39 7.88 8.07 16.83
N ILE A 40 6.71 8.70 17.03
CA ILE A 40 5.42 8.01 16.97
C ILE A 40 5.16 7.46 15.56
N ILE A 41 5.34 8.26 14.51
CA ILE A 41 5.12 7.79 13.13
C ILE A 41 6.11 6.68 12.77
N ALA A 42 7.39 6.84 13.10
CA ALA A 42 8.42 5.84 12.81
C ALA A 42 8.11 4.51 13.51
N GLN A 43 7.80 4.56 14.81
CA GLN A 43 7.45 3.36 15.57
C GLN A 43 6.15 2.72 15.08
N THR A 44 5.20 3.50 14.54
CA THR A 44 3.98 2.98 13.92
C THR A 44 4.32 2.07 12.73
N PHE A 45 5.14 2.53 11.79
CA PHE A 45 5.53 1.71 10.63
C PHE A 45 6.41 0.52 11.01
N ILE A 46 7.27 0.67 12.01
CA ILE A 46 8.07 -0.45 12.53
C ILE A 46 7.15 -1.52 13.12
N ASN A 47 6.20 -1.14 13.98
CA ASN A 47 5.23 -2.07 14.58
C ASN A 47 4.39 -2.78 13.50
N ILE A 48 3.97 -2.06 12.45
CA ILE A 48 3.27 -2.67 11.31
C ILE A 48 4.18 -3.71 10.62
N ALA A 49 5.41 -3.35 10.30
CA ALA A 49 6.33 -4.25 9.60
C ALA A 49 6.69 -5.49 10.42
N GLU A 50 6.75 -5.37 11.75
CA GLU A 50 7.02 -6.48 12.67
C GLU A 50 5.80 -7.38 12.88
N SER A 51 4.62 -6.77 13.09
CA SER A 51 3.37 -7.50 13.35
C SER A 51 2.79 -8.11 12.07
N TYR A 52 3.04 -7.48 10.91
CA TYR A 52 2.53 -7.89 9.61
C TYR A 52 3.67 -7.99 8.57
N PRO A 53 4.59 -8.96 8.71
CA PRO A 53 5.76 -9.07 7.83
C PRO A 53 5.40 -9.17 6.34
N HIS A 54 4.23 -9.71 6.01
CA HIS A 54 3.73 -9.83 4.63
C HIS A 54 3.49 -8.49 3.92
N LEU A 55 3.42 -7.38 4.68
CA LEU A 55 3.27 -6.03 4.13
C LEU A 55 4.61 -5.33 3.84
N LYS A 56 5.73 -5.84 4.33
CA LYS A 56 7.05 -5.25 4.08
C LYS A 56 7.35 -4.95 2.60
N PRO A 57 6.94 -5.78 1.61
CA PRO A 57 7.17 -5.48 0.20
C PRO A 57 6.60 -4.14 -0.29
N TYR A 58 5.53 -3.62 0.34
CA TYR A 58 4.94 -2.33 -0.01
C TYR A 58 5.90 -1.17 0.25
N TRP A 59 6.87 -1.36 1.16
CA TRP A 59 7.85 -0.35 1.51
C TRP A 59 9.24 -0.73 1.03
N THR A 60 9.71 -0.07 -0.02
CA THR A 60 11.03 -0.36 -0.59
C THR A 60 12.18 -0.16 0.41
N PHE A 61 12.01 0.67 1.45
CA PHE A 61 12.98 0.86 2.54
C PHE A 61 13.00 -0.29 3.56
N MET A 62 11.98 -1.16 3.57
CA MET A 62 11.97 -2.37 4.40
C MET A 62 12.74 -3.52 3.74
N ASN A 63 13.04 -3.41 2.44
CA ASN A 63 13.93 -4.34 1.75
C ASN A 63 15.37 -3.97 2.12
N THR A 64 15.93 -4.61 3.14
CA THR A 64 17.32 -4.36 3.59
C THR A 64 18.40 -4.82 2.60
N SER A 65 18.03 -5.28 1.41
CA SER A 65 18.95 -5.61 0.32
C SER A 65 19.45 -4.33 -0.36
N ARG A 66 20.71 -3.95 -0.13
CA ARG A 66 21.47 -3.24 -1.18
C ARG A 66 21.74 -4.26 -2.30
N PRO A 67 21.24 -4.08 -3.53
CA PRO A 67 21.56 -4.99 -4.64
C PRO A 67 22.94 -4.74 -5.24
N PHE A 68 23.71 -3.75 -4.74
CA PHE A 68 25.03 -3.40 -5.25
C PHE A 68 25.95 -3.01 -4.09
N ASP A 69 26.54 -4.00 -3.43
CA ASP A 69 27.87 -3.82 -2.88
C ASP A 69 28.86 -3.99 -4.03
N THR A 70 29.09 -2.93 -4.81
CA THR A 70 30.42 -2.68 -5.33
C THR A 70 31.15 -1.89 -4.26
N VAL A 71 31.75 -2.61 -3.32
CA VAL A 71 32.87 -2.06 -2.56
C VAL A 71 34.06 -2.13 -3.52
N ASP A 72 34.28 -1.06 -4.27
CA ASP A 72 35.65 -0.73 -4.62
C ASP A 72 36.30 -0.18 -3.34
N MET A 73 37.24 -0.98 -2.83
CA MET A 73 38.21 -0.57 -1.83
C MET A 73 39.09 0.49 -2.48
N ASP A 74 38.78 1.77 -2.26
CA ASP A 74 39.75 2.88 -2.21
C ASP A 74 39.00 4.21 -2.05
N ASP A 75 38.71 4.59 -0.81
CA ASP A 75 38.67 6.01 -0.40
C ASP A 75 38.75 6.10 1.13
N LEU A 76 39.93 5.72 1.65
CA LEU A 76 40.41 6.24 2.92
C LEU A 76 41.08 7.58 2.64
N CYS A 77 40.31 8.66 2.70
CA CYS A 77 40.83 10.02 2.77
C CYS A 77 40.08 10.79 3.86
N ASP A 78 40.77 10.97 4.99
CA ASP A 78 40.80 12.15 5.86
C ASP A 78 39.49 12.93 6.08
N SER A 79 38.92 12.79 7.28
CA SER A 79 38.54 13.98 8.05
C SER A 79 38.67 13.73 9.56
N GLU A 80 39.65 14.41 10.14
CA GLU A 80 39.77 14.64 11.57
C GLU A 80 38.59 15.50 12.07
N SER A 81 38.30 15.37 13.38
CA SER A 81 37.50 16.29 14.23
C SER A 81 35.99 16.07 14.39
N LEU A 82 35.55 14.84 14.68
CA LEU A 82 34.19 14.61 15.18
C LEU A 82 34.18 13.88 16.54
N ASP A 83 34.91 14.38 17.56
CA ASP A 83 34.94 13.68 18.85
C ASP A 83 35.08 14.55 20.12
N GLU A 84 35.00 15.88 20.02
CA GLU A 84 35.01 16.77 21.21
C GLU A 84 33.59 17.25 21.58
N ASP A 85 32.73 17.48 20.59
CA ASP A 85 31.35 17.95 20.81
C ASP A 85 30.43 16.82 21.32
N ILE A 86 30.66 15.58 20.89
CA ILE A 86 29.94 14.39 21.36
C ILE A 86 30.22 14.16 22.86
N ARG A 87 31.46 14.37 23.31
CA ARG A 87 31.82 14.24 24.73
C ARG A 87 31.13 15.28 25.62
N LYS A 88 31.02 16.53 25.17
CA LYS A 88 30.34 17.60 25.94
C LYS A 88 28.82 17.38 26.03
N VAL A 89 28.21 16.72 25.06
CA VAL A 89 26.78 16.37 25.08
C VAL A 89 26.50 15.22 26.07
N VAL A 90 27.40 14.23 26.16
CA VAL A 90 27.29 13.13 27.13
C VAL A 90 27.45 13.60 28.58
N GLU A 91 28.30 14.60 28.83
CA GLU A 91 28.57 15.11 30.19
C GLU A 91 27.53 16.13 30.71
N SER A 92 26.77 16.81 29.83
CA SER A 92 25.85 17.89 30.22
C SER A 92 24.40 17.48 30.43
N GLY A 93 24.05 16.20 30.21
CA GLY A 93 22.78 15.61 30.65
C GLY A 93 21.50 16.29 30.15
N THR A 94 21.57 17.09 29.07
CA THR A 94 20.38 17.76 28.52
C THR A 94 20.50 17.98 27.02
N LEU A 95 19.97 17.00 26.27
CA LEU A 95 19.27 17.12 24.99
C LEU A 95 18.77 15.70 24.68
N GLN A 96 17.53 15.41 25.05
CA GLN A 96 16.85 14.18 24.64
C GLN A 96 16.51 14.33 23.16
N ASP A 97 17.44 13.93 22.30
CA ASP A 97 17.16 13.72 20.88
C ASP A 97 16.18 12.55 20.73
N SER A 98 15.13 12.79 19.96
CA SER A 98 14.03 11.87 19.61
C SER A 98 14.48 10.56 18.94
N PHE A 99 15.77 10.44 18.61
CA PHE A 99 16.42 9.25 18.11
C PHE A 99 16.56 8.13 19.16
N ASN A 100 16.58 8.45 20.46
CA ASN A 100 16.84 7.45 21.51
C ASN A 100 15.62 6.60 21.92
N TYR A 101 14.41 6.91 21.43
CA TYR A 101 13.22 6.08 21.66
C TYR A 101 12.94 5.05 20.56
N ILE A 102 13.72 5.05 19.47
CA ILE A 102 13.62 4.02 18.42
C ILE A 102 14.40 2.79 18.89
N ASN A 103 13.74 1.90 19.61
CA ASN A 103 14.33 0.64 20.04
C ASN A 103 14.40 -0.34 18.84
N ILE A 104 15.57 -0.34 18.19
CA ILE A 104 16.22 -1.45 17.46
C ILE A 104 15.41 -2.09 16.31
N ASN A 105 15.50 -1.43 15.14
CA ASN A 105 15.94 -2.10 13.92
C ASN A 105 16.89 -1.13 13.18
N THR A 106 18.12 -1.00 13.70
CA THR A 106 19.09 0.07 13.39
C THR A 106 19.42 0.25 11.89
N LYS A 107 19.10 -0.74 11.06
CA LYS A 107 19.23 -0.66 9.59
C LYS A 107 18.13 0.16 8.93
N VAL A 108 16.88 0.05 9.38
CA VAL A 108 15.74 0.77 8.80
C VAL A 108 15.69 2.20 9.33
N SER A 109 15.99 2.41 10.62
CA SER A 109 16.04 3.74 11.23
C SER A 109 17.08 4.66 10.59
N ASN A 110 18.15 4.08 10.02
CA ASN A 110 19.22 4.81 9.32
C ASN A 110 19.00 4.88 7.80
N ASP A 111 17.90 4.35 7.27
CA ASP A 111 17.57 4.41 5.85
C ASP A 111 16.97 5.79 5.50
N HIS A 112 17.58 6.48 4.54
CA HIS A 112 17.15 7.82 4.12
C HIS A 112 15.74 7.81 3.50
N LYS A 113 15.34 6.74 2.81
CA LYS A 113 13.98 6.64 2.25
C LYS A 113 12.95 6.44 3.36
N PHE A 114 13.29 5.69 4.40
CA PHE A 114 12.45 5.59 5.59
C PHE A 114 12.28 6.97 6.24
N GLY A 115 13.37 7.67 6.55
CA GLY A 115 13.33 9.02 7.12
C GLY A 115 12.48 10.00 6.29
N ASN A 116 12.63 9.98 4.96
CA ASN A 116 11.83 10.80 4.05
C ASN A 116 10.34 10.43 4.08
N HIS A 117 10.00 9.15 4.18
CA HIS A 117 8.63 8.71 4.30
C HIS A 117 8.00 9.21 5.60
N ILE A 118 8.70 9.09 6.73
CA ILE A 118 8.26 9.60 8.03
C ILE A 118 8.03 11.11 7.99
N ALA A 119 8.98 11.87 7.44
CA ALA A 119 8.84 13.32 7.29
C ALA A 119 7.64 13.69 6.40
N THR A 120 7.39 12.93 5.33
CA THR A 120 6.25 13.14 4.43
C THR A 120 4.92 12.90 5.14
N VAL A 121 4.81 11.82 5.91
CA VAL A 121 3.60 11.52 6.70
C VAL A 121 3.38 12.56 7.80
N GLN A 122 4.44 13.01 8.48
CA GLN A 122 4.38 14.09 9.46
C GLN A 122 3.86 15.39 8.83
N ALA A 123 4.40 15.77 7.66
CA ALA A 123 3.95 16.94 6.92
C ALA A 123 2.47 16.82 6.50
N ALA A 124 2.05 15.64 6.03
CA ALA A 124 0.66 15.39 5.67
C ALA A 124 -0.29 15.55 6.87
N ILE A 125 0.04 14.98 8.04
CA ILE A 125 -0.75 15.15 9.27
C ILE A 125 -0.80 16.65 9.64
N THR A 126 0.31 17.37 9.56
CA THR A 126 0.31 18.83 9.83
C THR A 126 -0.60 19.59 8.85
N ILE A 127 -0.56 19.29 7.55
CA ILE A 127 -1.47 19.90 6.57
C ILE A 127 -2.94 19.62 6.92
N ILE A 128 -3.26 18.38 7.32
CA ILE A 128 -4.59 18.00 7.80
C ILE A 128 -5.00 18.87 8.99
N MET A 129 -4.12 18.98 10.00
CA MET A 129 -4.36 19.79 11.20
C MET A 129 -4.56 21.28 10.89
N ASP A 130 -3.80 21.84 9.95
CA ASP A 130 -3.92 23.24 9.53
C ASP A 130 -5.26 23.53 8.82
N ASN A 131 -5.88 22.50 8.23
CA ASN A 131 -7.15 22.63 7.51
C ASN A 131 -8.38 22.22 8.33
N VAL A 132 -8.23 21.87 9.63
CA VAL A 132 -9.36 21.50 10.52
C VAL A 132 -10.44 22.58 10.62
N ASP A 133 -10.13 23.83 10.29
CA ASP A 133 -11.13 24.91 10.32
C ASP A 133 -11.96 25.04 9.03
N ASP A 134 -11.47 24.51 7.90
CA ASP A 134 -12.16 24.46 6.60
C ASP A 134 -12.46 23.01 6.21
N TYR A 135 -13.65 22.52 6.59
CA TYR A 135 -14.04 21.13 6.31
C TYR A 135 -13.98 20.78 4.83
N LYS A 136 -14.47 21.68 3.96
CA LYS A 136 -14.56 21.39 2.53
C LYS A 136 -13.14 21.26 1.94
N GLY A 137 -12.24 22.16 2.34
CA GLY A 137 -10.83 22.07 2.00
C GLY A 137 -10.17 20.79 2.54
N LEU A 138 -10.40 20.49 3.82
CA LEU A 138 -9.88 19.31 4.50
C LEU A 138 -10.27 18.00 3.77
N ILE A 139 -11.56 17.79 3.53
CA ILE A 139 -12.07 16.60 2.86
C ILE A 139 -11.47 16.45 1.45
N LYS A 140 -11.35 17.57 0.71
CA LYS A 140 -10.73 17.55 -0.61
C LYS A 140 -9.27 17.08 -0.54
N ILE A 141 -8.48 17.61 0.39
CA ILE A 141 -7.07 17.25 0.58
C ILE A 141 -6.93 15.76 0.97
N ILE A 142 -7.74 15.28 1.92
CA ILE A 142 -7.69 13.89 2.38
C ILE A 142 -8.03 12.92 1.24
N ARG A 143 -9.05 13.23 0.44
CA ARG A 143 -9.42 12.42 -0.74
C ARG A 143 -8.31 12.42 -1.78
N GLU A 144 -7.65 13.55 -2.00
CA GLU A 144 -6.52 13.66 -2.92
C GLU A 144 -5.33 12.80 -2.45
N PHE A 145 -5.01 12.82 -1.15
CA PHE A 145 -4.03 11.89 -0.58
C PHE A 145 -4.44 10.43 -0.81
N GLY A 146 -5.71 10.08 -0.59
CA GLY A 146 -6.25 8.77 -0.94
C GLY A 146 -5.98 8.39 -2.41
N SER A 147 -6.30 9.27 -3.35
CA SER A 147 -6.07 9.02 -4.78
C SER A 147 -4.59 8.78 -5.12
N TYR A 148 -3.65 9.44 -4.44
CA TYR A 148 -2.22 9.15 -4.64
C TYR A 148 -1.81 7.77 -4.13
N HIS A 149 -2.44 7.29 -3.04
CA HIS A 149 -2.14 5.98 -2.46
C HIS A 149 -2.52 4.80 -3.36
N PHE A 150 -3.44 4.99 -4.32
CA PHE A 150 -3.70 4.04 -5.40
C PHE A 150 -2.41 3.69 -6.19
N PHE A 151 -1.57 4.69 -6.48
CA PHE A 151 -0.32 4.50 -7.24
C PHE A 151 0.80 3.87 -6.42
N TYR A 152 0.69 3.92 -5.08
CA TYR A 152 1.59 3.22 -4.16
C TYR A 152 1.13 1.78 -3.87
N GLU A 153 0.10 1.32 -4.57
CA GLU A 153 -0.58 0.03 -4.34
C GLU A 153 -1.19 -0.12 -2.94
N ALA A 154 -1.33 0.97 -2.19
CA ALA A 154 -2.05 0.96 -0.94
C ALA A 154 -3.56 0.98 -1.19
N PHE A 155 -4.30 0.35 -0.29
CA PHE A 155 -5.75 0.25 -0.36
C PHE A 155 -6.35 0.29 1.05
N GLU A 156 -7.66 0.31 1.13
CA GLU A 156 -8.48 0.71 2.28
C GLU A 156 -8.06 0.06 3.62
N PRO A 157 -7.81 -1.26 3.72
CA PRO A 157 -7.40 -1.91 4.97
C PRO A 157 -6.06 -1.42 5.51
N HIS A 158 -5.17 -0.89 4.66
CA HIS A 158 -3.89 -0.35 5.13
C HIS A 158 -4.07 0.92 5.96
N PHE A 159 -5.09 1.74 5.69
CA PHE A 159 -5.36 2.95 6.46
C PHE A 159 -5.88 2.62 7.86
N TYR A 160 -6.78 1.64 7.95
CA TYR A 160 -7.26 1.13 9.23
C TYR A 160 -6.14 0.52 10.07
N LEU A 161 -5.25 -0.26 9.43
CA LEU A 161 -4.08 -0.82 10.10
C LEU A 161 -3.14 0.28 10.61
N PHE A 162 -2.88 1.30 9.81
CA PHE A 162 -2.07 2.44 10.22
C PHE A 162 -2.66 3.16 11.42
N HIS A 163 -3.95 3.48 11.39
CA HIS A 163 -4.67 4.09 12.53
C HIS A 163 -4.53 3.25 13.80
N THR A 164 -4.82 1.95 13.72
CA THR A 164 -4.76 1.04 14.86
C THR A 164 -3.36 1.04 15.49
N GLN A 165 -2.32 0.89 14.67
CA GLN A 165 -0.94 0.87 15.17
C GLN A 165 -0.47 2.24 15.67
N PHE A 166 -0.93 3.33 15.05
CA PHE A 166 -0.64 4.69 15.52
C PHE A 166 -1.16 4.91 16.93
N MET A 167 -2.40 4.49 17.22
CA MET A 167 -2.98 4.63 18.56
C MET A 167 -2.28 3.77 19.60
N ILE A 168 -1.91 2.53 19.25
CA ILE A 168 -1.12 1.65 20.14
C ILE A 168 0.21 2.32 20.51
N VAL A 169 0.93 2.83 19.51
CA VAL A 169 2.22 3.51 19.71
C VAL A 169 2.07 4.78 20.52
N LEU A 170 1.07 5.62 20.18
CA LEU A 170 0.82 6.89 20.86
C LEU A 170 0.60 6.66 22.36
N LYS A 171 -0.27 5.72 22.73
CA LYS A 171 -0.53 5.36 24.13
C LYS A 171 0.70 4.77 24.82
N SER A 172 1.43 3.89 24.13
CA SER A 172 2.58 3.21 24.71
C SER A 172 3.74 4.17 24.98
N LEU A 173 4.02 5.11 24.08
CA LEU A 173 5.15 6.02 24.19
C LEU A 173 4.89 7.19 25.14
N LEU A 174 3.63 7.59 25.31
CA LEU A 174 3.24 8.73 26.15
C LEU A 174 2.73 8.31 27.53
N LYS A 175 2.74 7.01 27.82
CA LYS A 175 2.36 6.50 29.14
C LYS A 175 3.23 7.12 30.23
N ASP A 176 2.60 7.53 31.33
CA ASP A 176 3.26 8.15 32.48
C ASP A 176 3.98 9.49 32.15
N THR A 177 3.67 10.14 31.02
CA THR A 177 4.15 11.50 30.67
C THR A 177 3.07 12.56 30.86
N LEU A 178 3.43 13.84 30.74
CA LEU A 178 2.46 14.96 30.82
C LEU A 178 1.53 15.03 29.60
N GLU A 179 1.91 14.34 28.53
CA GLU A 179 1.23 14.21 27.25
C GLU A 179 0.52 12.86 27.12
N GLU A 180 0.30 12.16 28.24
CA GLU A 180 -0.42 10.89 28.25
C GLU A 180 -1.80 11.03 27.58
N VAL A 181 -2.18 9.99 26.84
CA VAL A 181 -3.45 9.95 26.11
C VAL A 181 -4.58 9.65 27.09
N ASP A 182 -5.28 10.68 27.54
CA ASP A 182 -6.55 10.55 28.26
C ASP A 182 -7.71 10.19 27.31
N ASP A 183 -8.88 9.86 27.87
CA ASP A 183 -10.07 9.47 27.11
C ASP A 183 -10.46 10.50 26.04
N LYS A 184 -10.29 11.79 26.35
CA LYS A 184 -10.68 12.89 25.46
C LYS A 184 -9.69 13.05 24.30
N ILE A 185 -8.39 12.88 24.55
CA ILE A 185 -7.36 12.85 23.52
C ILE A 185 -7.56 11.62 22.65
N GLU A 186 -7.83 10.46 23.24
CA GLU A 186 -8.13 9.23 22.50
C GLU A 186 -9.32 9.41 21.56
N ASP A 187 -10.47 9.85 22.08
CA ASP A 187 -11.67 10.12 21.29
C ASP A 187 -11.38 11.11 20.15
N SER A 188 -10.54 12.12 20.42
CA SER A 188 -10.17 13.11 19.42
C SER A 188 -9.35 12.55 18.26
N TRP A 189 -8.38 11.67 18.54
CA TRP A 189 -7.57 11.03 17.52
C TRP A 189 -8.38 10.00 16.75
N ASN A 190 -9.20 9.21 17.42
CA ASN A 190 -10.07 8.23 16.77
C ASN A 190 -11.04 8.93 15.82
N ALA A 191 -11.71 10.01 16.25
CA ALA A 191 -12.59 10.77 15.36
C ALA A 191 -11.85 11.32 14.14
N LEU A 192 -10.63 11.83 14.30
CA LEU A 192 -9.82 12.32 13.18
C LEU A 192 -9.42 11.19 12.23
N PHE A 193 -8.95 10.06 12.75
CA PHE A 193 -8.53 8.92 11.95
C PHE A 193 -9.70 8.21 11.27
N ASP A 194 -10.90 8.21 11.85
CA ASP A 194 -12.11 7.74 11.19
C ASP A 194 -12.39 8.60 9.95
N GLU A 195 -12.30 9.93 10.09
CA GLU A 195 -12.48 10.87 8.99
C GLU A 195 -11.41 10.70 7.90
N LEU A 196 -10.14 10.49 8.32
CA LEU A 196 -9.04 10.20 7.41
C LEU A 196 -9.24 8.89 6.66
N THR A 197 -9.55 7.82 7.38
CA THR A 197 -9.73 6.48 6.81
C THR A 197 -10.88 6.48 5.81
N ASN A 198 -12.02 7.09 6.15
CA ASN A 198 -13.18 7.16 5.27
C ASN A 198 -12.87 7.92 3.97
N ASN A 199 -12.24 9.09 4.08
CA ASN A 199 -12.03 9.95 2.91
C ASN A 199 -10.81 9.52 2.07
N MET A 200 -9.75 8.99 2.68
CA MET A 200 -8.65 8.38 1.94
C MET A 200 -9.13 7.13 1.20
N SER A 201 -9.94 6.28 1.85
CA SER A 201 -10.56 5.11 1.21
C SER A 201 -11.44 5.52 0.04
N TYR A 202 -12.26 6.56 0.20
CA TYR A 202 -13.03 7.13 -0.91
C TYR A 202 -12.13 7.59 -2.07
N GLY A 203 -11.01 8.27 -1.78
CA GLY A 203 -10.05 8.71 -2.79
C GLY A 203 -9.45 7.54 -3.58
N VAL A 204 -9.01 6.49 -2.89
CA VAL A 204 -8.52 5.25 -3.53
C VAL A 204 -9.60 4.61 -4.38
N ALA A 205 -10.81 4.42 -3.84
CA ALA A 205 -11.91 3.79 -4.54
C ALA A 205 -12.33 4.59 -5.80
N LEU A 206 -12.35 5.92 -5.72
CA LEU A 206 -12.63 6.78 -6.86
C LEU A 206 -11.56 6.64 -7.94
N GLN A 207 -10.28 6.70 -7.57
CA GLN A 207 -9.17 6.53 -8.52
C GLN A 207 -9.20 5.14 -9.16
N ARG A 208 -9.52 4.10 -8.40
CA ARG A 208 -9.71 2.74 -8.88
C ARG A 208 -10.85 2.63 -9.89
N HIS A 209 -12.00 3.22 -9.60
CA HIS A 209 -13.14 3.28 -10.53
C HIS A 209 -12.77 4.02 -11.82
N CYS A 210 -12.11 5.18 -11.73
CA CYS A 210 -11.62 5.91 -12.90
C CYS A 210 -10.63 5.07 -13.72
N TYR A 211 -9.76 4.32 -13.07
CA TYR A 211 -8.82 3.42 -13.74
C TYR A 211 -9.55 2.30 -14.49
N LEU A 212 -10.50 1.60 -13.84
CA LEU A 212 -11.31 0.56 -14.48
C LEU A 212 -12.06 1.09 -15.70
N LYS A 213 -12.55 2.33 -15.63
CA LYS A 213 -13.31 2.95 -16.72
C LYS A 213 -12.45 3.40 -17.90
N THR A 214 -11.22 3.88 -17.66
CA THR A 214 -10.47 4.64 -18.68
C THR A 214 -9.08 4.10 -19.02
N ALA A 215 -8.55 3.11 -18.29
CA ALA A 215 -7.17 2.64 -18.48
C ALA A 215 -6.95 1.77 -19.73
N PHE A 216 -8.02 1.32 -20.38
CA PHE A 216 -7.96 0.41 -21.51
C PHE A 216 -8.70 0.98 -22.72
N THR A 217 -8.10 0.90 -23.89
CA THR A 217 -8.66 1.44 -25.13
C THR A 217 -9.24 0.34 -26.02
N LEU A 218 -10.01 0.73 -27.05
CA LEU A 218 -10.48 -0.21 -28.07
C LEU A 218 -9.33 -0.89 -28.82
N ASP A 219 -8.27 -0.15 -29.15
CA ASP A 219 -7.09 -0.70 -29.82
C ASP A 219 -6.38 -1.73 -28.92
N ASP A 220 -6.28 -1.45 -27.62
CA ASP A 220 -5.77 -2.41 -26.63
C ASP A 220 -6.64 -3.68 -26.61
N MET A 221 -7.98 -3.55 -26.64
CA MET A 221 -8.90 -4.70 -26.69
C MET A 221 -8.74 -5.54 -27.94
N MET A 222 -8.63 -4.92 -29.12
CA MET A 222 -8.45 -5.66 -30.38
C MET A 222 -7.17 -6.52 -30.36
N VAL A 223 -6.10 -6.00 -29.77
CA VAL A 223 -4.84 -6.75 -29.59
C VAL A 223 -5.05 -7.94 -28.65
N VAL A 224 -5.74 -7.73 -27.53
CA VAL A 224 -6.03 -8.78 -26.56
C VAL A 224 -6.92 -9.86 -27.15
N GLU A 225 -7.96 -9.50 -27.91
CA GLU A 225 -8.88 -10.47 -28.54
C GLU A 225 -8.17 -11.34 -29.59
N ASP A 226 -7.30 -10.77 -30.43
CA ASP A 226 -6.49 -11.54 -31.39
C ASP A 226 -5.56 -12.54 -30.69
N ASP A 227 -4.91 -12.11 -29.61
CA ASP A 227 -4.03 -12.97 -28.83
C ASP A 227 -4.82 -14.01 -28.03
N TRP A 228 -6.02 -13.66 -27.55
CA TRP A 228 -6.89 -14.57 -26.79
C TRP A 228 -7.35 -15.75 -27.63
N TYR A 229 -7.62 -15.56 -28.92
CA TYR A 229 -7.95 -16.65 -29.84
C TYR A 229 -6.84 -17.73 -29.89
N LYS A 230 -5.57 -17.32 -29.85
CA LYS A 230 -4.43 -18.25 -29.82
C LYS A 230 -4.35 -19.01 -28.49
N ILE A 231 -4.69 -18.36 -27.38
CA ILE A 231 -4.75 -18.98 -26.05
C ILE A 231 -5.90 -20.00 -26.00
N GLU A 232 -7.06 -19.68 -26.59
CA GLU A 232 -8.19 -20.62 -26.71
C GLU A 232 -7.80 -21.88 -27.49
N GLN A 233 -7.08 -21.72 -28.60
CA GLN A 233 -6.56 -22.85 -29.39
C GLN A 233 -5.50 -23.66 -28.62
N TYR A 234 -4.66 -23.00 -27.81
CA TYR A 234 -3.67 -23.67 -26.98
C TYR A 234 -4.34 -24.51 -25.87
N GLY A 235 -5.41 -23.98 -25.28
CA GLY A 235 -6.24 -24.59 -24.26
C GLY A 235 -6.02 -23.99 -22.86
N PHE A 236 -7.12 -23.64 -22.19
CA PHE A 236 -7.09 -22.94 -20.91
C PHE A 236 -6.39 -23.69 -19.77
N ASN A 237 -6.61 -25.01 -19.66
CA ASN A 237 -5.93 -25.80 -18.62
C ASN A 237 -4.41 -25.76 -18.81
N LYS A 238 -3.92 -25.87 -20.05
CA LYS A 238 -2.48 -25.79 -20.35
C LYS A 238 -1.92 -24.40 -20.05
N MET A 239 -2.70 -23.34 -20.33
CA MET A 239 -2.32 -21.98 -19.94
C MET A 239 -2.23 -21.84 -18.42
N GLY A 240 -3.20 -22.40 -17.69
CA GLY A 240 -3.20 -22.42 -16.23
C GLY A 240 -1.98 -23.13 -15.64
N ASP A 241 -1.63 -24.30 -16.17
CA ASP A 241 -0.41 -25.04 -15.78
C ASP A 241 0.86 -24.23 -16.05
N LEU A 242 0.94 -23.60 -17.23
CA LEU A 242 2.10 -22.79 -17.61
C LEU A 242 2.25 -21.54 -16.72
N ILE A 243 1.15 -20.86 -16.40
CA ILE A 243 1.14 -19.73 -15.45
C ILE A 243 1.62 -20.23 -14.08
N TYR A 244 1.09 -21.35 -13.58
CA TYR A 244 1.47 -21.90 -12.28
C TYR A 244 2.98 -22.16 -12.19
N ASP A 245 3.54 -22.89 -13.16
CA ASP A 245 4.97 -23.24 -13.17
C ASP A 245 5.87 -22.00 -13.15
N LYS A 246 5.51 -20.97 -13.94
CA LYS A 246 6.28 -19.72 -14.01
C LYS A 246 6.09 -18.86 -12.77
N MET A 247 4.88 -18.80 -12.25
CA MET A 247 4.53 -18.01 -11.08
C MET A 247 5.25 -18.53 -9.85
N LEU A 248 5.25 -19.84 -9.61
CA LEU A 248 5.88 -20.43 -8.44
C LEU A 248 7.38 -20.10 -8.39
N VAL A 249 8.09 -20.29 -9.51
CA VAL A 249 9.51 -19.95 -9.62
C VAL A 249 9.73 -18.47 -9.34
N LYS A 250 8.94 -17.61 -9.98
CA LYS A 250 9.09 -16.15 -9.85
C LYS A 250 8.78 -15.66 -8.43
N TYR A 251 7.76 -16.21 -7.80
CA TYR A 251 7.33 -15.86 -6.46
C TYR A 251 8.40 -16.21 -5.43
N VAL A 252 8.95 -17.44 -5.50
CA VAL A 252 10.07 -17.86 -4.64
C VAL A 252 11.30 -16.98 -4.85
N MET A 253 11.61 -16.61 -6.10
CA MET A 253 12.70 -15.68 -6.40
C MET A 253 12.47 -14.29 -5.78
N LEU A 254 11.24 -13.76 -5.87
CA LEU A 254 10.89 -12.47 -5.29
C LEU A 254 11.04 -12.48 -3.76
N ILE A 255 10.53 -13.51 -3.07
CA ILE A 255 10.68 -13.63 -1.61
C ILE A 255 12.17 -13.68 -1.23
N LYS A 256 12.96 -14.53 -1.90
CA LYS A 256 14.41 -14.62 -1.64
C LYS A 256 15.13 -13.30 -1.87
N SER A 257 14.72 -12.52 -2.88
CA SER A 257 15.32 -11.22 -3.17
C SER A 257 15.02 -10.16 -2.11
N THR A 258 13.90 -10.31 -1.37
CA THR A 258 13.50 -9.35 -0.33
C THR A 258 14.21 -9.55 1.01
N ASN A 259 15.05 -10.58 1.14
CA ASN A 259 15.72 -10.97 2.39
C ASN A 259 14.74 -11.18 3.56
N PHE A 260 13.48 -11.49 3.24
CA PHE A 260 12.46 -11.88 4.19
C PHE A 260 12.51 -13.39 4.40
N ASP A 261 12.23 -13.85 5.62
CA ASP A 261 12.10 -15.27 5.90
C ASP A 261 10.97 -15.85 5.05
N VAL A 262 11.28 -16.91 4.30
CA VAL A 262 10.26 -17.64 3.56
C VAL A 262 9.32 -18.26 4.61
N PRO A 263 8.00 -18.00 4.56
CA PRO A 263 7.08 -18.61 5.50
C PRO A 263 7.20 -20.12 5.41
N VAL A 264 7.38 -20.81 6.54
CA VAL A 264 7.54 -22.27 6.64
C VAL A 264 6.35 -23.02 5.99
N SER A 265 5.21 -22.34 5.80
CA SER A 265 3.98 -22.87 5.23
C SER A 265 3.78 -22.63 3.73
N ILE A 266 4.75 -22.09 2.99
CA ILE A 266 4.53 -21.76 1.56
C ILE A 266 4.18 -23.00 0.73
N GLU A 267 4.73 -24.16 1.08
CA GLU A 267 4.43 -25.45 0.44
C GLU A 267 2.96 -25.84 0.59
N ASN A 268 2.33 -25.45 1.71
CA ASN A 268 0.90 -25.66 1.96
C ASN A 268 0.02 -24.74 1.10
N GLU A 269 0.60 -23.71 0.45
CA GLU A 269 -0.11 -22.82 -0.48
C GLU A 269 0.02 -23.26 -1.94
N TYR A 270 0.91 -24.21 -2.29
CA TYR A 270 1.15 -24.59 -3.69
C TYR A 270 -0.09 -25.16 -4.39
N GLU A 271 -0.89 -25.97 -3.70
CA GLU A 271 -2.16 -26.47 -4.26
C GLU A 271 -3.14 -25.31 -4.53
N LYS A 272 -3.19 -24.32 -3.63
CA LYS A 272 -4.01 -23.12 -3.83
C LYS A 272 -3.51 -22.32 -5.03
N PHE A 273 -2.20 -22.19 -5.19
CA PHE A 273 -1.58 -21.49 -6.30
C PHE A 273 -1.95 -22.11 -7.63
N LEU A 274 -1.91 -23.45 -7.75
CA LEU A 274 -2.35 -24.16 -8.95
C LEU A 274 -3.82 -23.87 -9.28
N VAL A 275 -4.70 -23.96 -8.28
CA VAL A 275 -6.13 -23.66 -8.46
C VAL A 275 -6.33 -22.21 -8.88
N ILE A 276 -5.62 -21.26 -8.27
CA ILE A 276 -5.70 -19.83 -8.62
C ILE A 276 -5.18 -19.60 -10.05
N SER A 277 -4.10 -20.26 -10.47
CA SER A 277 -3.58 -20.13 -11.84
C SER A 277 -4.58 -20.58 -12.90
N HIS A 278 -5.29 -21.68 -12.65
CA HIS A 278 -6.36 -22.15 -13.54
C HIS A 278 -7.54 -21.17 -13.54
N LYS A 279 -8.00 -20.76 -12.35
CA LYS A 279 -9.10 -19.79 -12.22
C LYS A 279 -8.76 -18.42 -12.80
N LEU A 280 -7.49 -18.01 -12.78
CA LEU A 280 -7.03 -16.76 -13.37
C LEU A 280 -7.29 -16.73 -14.88
N VAL A 281 -7.10 -17.84 -15.60
CA VAL A 281 -7.40 -17.90 -17.04
C VAL A 281 -8.88 -17.62 -17.30
N TYR A 282 -9.77 -18.20 -16.49
CA TYR A 282 -11.21 -17.93 -16.59
C TYR A 282 -11.57 -16.51 -16.15
N ALA A 283 -10.92 -15.98 -15.11
CA ALA A 283 -11.10 -14.59 -14.68
C ALA A 283 -10.69 -13.61 -15.79
N LEU A 284 -9.57 -13.86 -16.48
CA LEU A 284 -9.15 -13.10 -17.66
C LEU A 284 -10.17 -13.22 -18.80
N GLN A 285 -10.73 -14.41 -19.04
CA GLN A 285 -11.81 -14.57 -20.02
C GLN A 285 -13.03 -13.71 -19.67
N THR A 286 -13.44 -13.73 -18.41
CA THR A 286 -14.52 -12.89 -17.90
C THR A 286 -14.18 -11.41 -18.05
N THR A 287 -12.96 -10.99 -17.71
CA THR A 287 -12.50 -9.63 -17.92
C THR A 287 -12.66 -9.22 -19.38
N ILE A 288 -12.08 -9.96 -20.32
CA ILE A 288 -12.12 -9.63 -21.76
C ILE A 288 -13.55 -9.49 -22.27
N LYS A 289 -14.46 -10.38 -21.85
CA LYS A 289 -15.87 -10.37 -22.26
C LYS A 289 -16.71 -9.24 -21.66
N ASN A 290 -16.22 -8.57 -20.62
CA ASN A 290 -16.95 -7.53 -19.90
C ASN A 290 -16.35 -6.13 -20.12
N TYR A 291 -15.59 -5.93 -21.19
CA TYR A 291 -15.25 -4.59 -21.66
C TYR A 291 -16.48 -3.93 -22.33
N SER A 292 -16.76 -2.67 -21.98
CA SER A 292 -17.74 -1.84 -22.67
C SER A 292 -17.10 -0.56 -23.20
N TYR A 293 -17.64 -0.02 -24.30
CA TYR A 293 -17.13 1.24 -24.86
C TYR A 293 -17.41 2.46 -23.97
N GLU A 294 -18.55 2.46 -23.27
CA GLU A 294 -18.99 3.62 -22.48
C GLU A 294 -18.36 3.63 -21.07
N ASP A 295 -18.16 2.45 -20.50
CA ASP A 295 -17.79 2.29 -19.08
C ASP A 295 -16.51 1.48 -18.86
N GLY A 296 -15.82 1.06 -19.93
CA GLY A 296 -14.60 0.26 -19.83
C GLY A 296 -14.85 -1.03 -19.05
N PHE A 297 -14.19 -1.17 -17.91
CA PHE A 297 -14.34 -2.31 -16.99
C PHE A 297 -15.00 -1.91 -15.65
N ALA A 298 -15.79 -0.84 -15.60
CA ALA A 298 -16.38 -0.35 -14.35
C ALA A 298 -17.21 -1.41 -13.60
N ASP A 299 -17.92 -2.28 -14.34
CA ASP A 299 -18.78 -3.34 -13.78
C ASP A 299 -18.03 -4.66 -13.50
N LEU A 300 -16.74 -4.72 -13.84
CA LEU A 300 -15.93 -5.93 -13.66
C LEU A 300 -15.90 -6.46 -12.21
N PRO A 301 -15.87 -5.63 -11.14
CA PRO A 301 -15.89 -6.13 -9.76
C PRO A 301 -17.03 -7.14 -9.52
N GLU A 302 -18.25 -6.85 -10.00
CA GLU A 302 -19.41 -7.72 -9.83
C GLU A 302 -19.24 -9.07 -10.54
N GLN A 303 -18.52 -9.08 -11.66
CA GLN A 303 -18.31 -10.26 -12.50
C GLN A 303 -17.23 -11.20 -11.95
N VAL A 304 -16.35 -10.71 -11.07
CA VAL A 304 -15.18 -11.47 -10.56
C VAL A 304 -15.24 -11.73 -9.05
N ILE A 305 -16.40 -11.57 -8.41
CA ILE A 305 -16.60 -11.83 -6.97
C ILE A 305 -16.18 -13.26 -6.59
N GLU A 306 -16.61 -14.26 -7.36
CA GLU A 306 -16.27 -15.67 -7.07
C GLU A 306 -14.75 -15.91 -7.15
N PHE A 307 -14.08 -15.30 -8.14
CA PHE A 307 -12.63 -15.38 -8.24
C PHE A 307 -11.94 -14.72 -7.05
N THR A 308 -12.43 -13.55 -6.63
CA THR A 308 -11.88 -12.77 -5.52
C THR A 308 -11.80 -13.60 -4.24
N ASN A 309 -12.86 -14.33 -3.89
CA ASN A 309 -12.90 -15.17 -2.67
C ASN A 309 -11.82 -16.26 -2.64
N ASN A 310 -11.40 -16.75 -3.82
CA ASN A 310 -10.31 -17.72 -3.90
C ASN A 310 -8.95 -17.02 -3.81
N TYR A 311 -8.83 -15.83 -4.43
CA TYR A 311 -7.61 -15.03 -4.45
C TYR A 311 -7.21 -14.52 -3.06
N THR A 312 -8.19 -14.11 -2.23
CA THR A 312 -7.97 -13.63 -0.86
C THR A 312 -7.47 -14.70 0.12
N SER A 313 -7.56 -15.98 -0.26
CA SER A 313 -7.15 -17.10 0.60
C SER A 313 -5.63 -17.35 0.63
N VAL A 314 -4.86 -16.55 -0.12
CA VAL A 314 -3.40 -16.55 -0.16
C VAL A 314 -2.87 -15.61 0.92
N THR A 315 -2.14 -16.18 1.88
CA THR A 315 -1.78 -15.47 3.11
C THR A 315 -0.35 -14.94 3.09
N SER A 316 0.50 -15.47 2.20
CA SER A 316 1.90 -15.10 2.13
C SER A 316 2.10 -13.95 1.11
N TYR A 317 2.74 -12.86 1.53
CA TYR A 317 3.19 -11.70 0.72
C TYR A 317 2.34 -11.33 -0.53
N PRO A 318 1.11 -10.82 -0.36
CA PRO A 318 0.16 -10.59 -1.46
C PRO A 318 0.69 -9.72 -2.62
N MET A 319 1.52 -8.72 -2.33
CA MET A 319 2.13 -7.87 -3.37
C MET A 319 3.11 -8.65 -4.25
N LEU A 320 3.97 -9.49 -3.65
CA LEU A 320 4.92 -10.30 -4.40
C LEU A 320 4.20 -11.38 -5.21
N PHE A 321 3.13 -11.93 -4.65
CA PHE A 321 2.25 -12.88 -5.31
C PHE A 321 1.61 -12.28 -6.57
N ARG A 322 1.01 -11.10 -6.43
CA ARG A 322 0.46 -10.28 -7.52
C ARG A 322 1.48 -10.03 -8.64
N LYS A 323 2.69 -9.60 -8.27
CA LYS A 323 3.78 -9.37 -9.22
C LYS A 323 4.22 -10.65 -9.93
N ALA A 324 4.37 -11.75 -9.20
CA ALA A 324 4.75 -13.04 -9.77
C ALA A 324 3.72 -13.55 -10.79
N PHE A 325 2.44 -13.35 -10.53
CA PHE A 325 1.36 -13.71 -11.44
C PHE A 325 1.37 -12.88 -12.73
N CYS A 326 1.59 -11.57 -12.64
CA CYS A 326 1.75 -10.72 -13.82
C CYS A 326 2.93 -11.21 -14.70
N ASP A 327 4.10 -11.40 -14.08
CA ASP A 327 5.31 -11.86 -14.77
C ASP A 327 5.12 -13.27 -15.39
N ALA A 328 4.40 -14.15 -14.70
CA ALA A 328 4.07 -15.49 -15.18
C ALA A 328 3.08 -15.47 -16.36
N LEU A 329 2.06 -14.61 -16.30
CA LEU A 329 1.12 -14.40 -17.40
C LEU A 329 1.88 -13.94 -18.66
N ILE A 330 2.72 -12.91 -18.54
CA ILE A 330 3.54 -12.44 -19.66
C ILE A 330 4.47 -13.53 -20.19
N SER A 331 5.10 -14.31 -19.30
CA SER A 331 5.95 -15.43 -19.71
C SER A 331 5.17 -16.51 -20.46
N ALA A 332 3.96 -16.83 -20.02
CA ALA A 332 3.10 -17.82 -20.64
C ALA A 332 2.59 -17.33 -22.02
N LEU A 333 2.19 -16.07 -22.11
CA LEU A 333 1.82 -15.42 -23.37
C LEU A 333 2.95 -15.46 -24.39
N THR A 334 4.19 -15.19 -23.97
CA THR A 334 5.38 -15.27 -24.82
C THR A 334 5.62 -16.67 -25.38
N VAL A 335 5.32 -17.73 -24.63
CA VAL A 335 5.40 -19.12 -25.12
C VAL A 335 4.32 -19.40 -26.17
N ILE A 336 3.10 -18.91 -25.98
CA ILE A 336 1.95 -19.20 -26.86
C ILE A 336 1.98 -18.35 -28.13
N ILE A 337 2.24 -17.05 -27.99
CA ILE A 337 2.18 -16.05 -29.07
C ILE A 337 3.54 -15.95 -29.80
N GLY A 338 4.62 -16.28 -29.11
CA GLY A 338 6.00 -16.24 -29.64
C GLY A 338 6.73 -14.94 -29.33
N ASN A 339 8.04 -15.05 -29.08
CA ASN A 339 8.94 -13.94 -28.73
C ASN A 339 8.87 -12.76 -29.71
N ASP A 340 8.89 -13.03 -31.02
CA ASP A 340 8.92 -11.97 -32.05
C ASP A 340 7.62 -11.14 -32.07
N SER A 341 6.53 -11.74 -31.60
CA SER A 341 5.21 -11.12 -31.54
C SER A 341 4.94 -10.43 -30.21
N MET A 342 5.46 -10.97 -29.09
CA MET A 342 5.34 -10.38 -27.75
C MET A 342 6.35 -9.23 -27.52
N LYS A 343 6.16 -8.15 -28.29
CA LYS A 343 6.92 -6.90 -28.14
C LYS A 343 6.49 -6.13 -26.90
N GLU A 344 7.29 -5.15 -26.51
CA GLU A 344 7.07 -4.28 -25.35
C GLU A 344 5.65 -3.68 -25.31
N SER A 345 5.12 -3.23 -26.45
CA SER A 345 3.75 -2.69 -26.51
C SER A 345 2.68 -3.71 -26.09
N LYS A 346 2.79 -4.97 -26.56
CA LYS A 346 1.87 -6.05 -26.16
C LYS A 346 2.04 -6.44 -24.70
N ILE A 347 3.28 -6.46 -24.21
CA ILE A 347 3.57 -6.71 -22.79
C ILE A 347 2.87 -5.66 -21.92
N HIS A 348 2.97 -4.38 -22.29
CA HIS A 348 2.27 -3.30 -21.58
C HIS A 348 0.75 -3.45 -21.64
N ILE A 349 0.18 -3.83 -22.79
CA ILE A 349 -1.28 -4.07 -22.94
C ILE A 349 -1.75 -5.19 -22.01
N TRP A 350 -1.09 -6.34 -22.04
CA TRP A 350 -1.43 -7.46 -21.16
C TRP A 350 -1.20 -7.14 -19.68
N GLY A 351 -0.17 -6.36 -19.36
CA GLY A 351 0.08 -5.84 -18.01
C GLY A 351 -1.04 -4.92 -17.53
N LYS A 352 -1.57 -4.03 -18.39
CA LYS A 352 -2.74 -3.20 -18.08
C LYS A 352 -3.98 -4.07 -17.81
N LEU A 353 -4.26 -5.07 -18.66
CA LEU A 353 -5.41 -5.96 -18.50
C LEU A 353 -5.35 -6.74 -17.18
N TYR A 354 -4.17 -7.25 -16.84
CA TYR A 354 -3.94 -7.90 -15.55
C TYR A 354 -4.17 -6.92 -14.39
N ARG A 355 -3.64 -5.69 -14.48
CA ARG A 355 -3.84 -4.66 -13.46
C ARG A 355 -5.32 -4.28 -13.29
N ILE A 356 -6.10 -4.24 -14.36
CA ILE A 356 -7.55 -4.03 -14.32
C ILE A 356 -8.23 -5.13 -13.49
N LEU A 357 -7.89 -6.40 -13.75
CA LEU A 357 -8.39 -7.51 -12.96
C LEU A 357 -7.98 -7.41 -11.48
N GLU A 358 -6.73 -7.04 -11.18
CA GLU A 358 -6.30 -6.78 -9.81
C GLU A 358 -7.13 -5.69 -9.11
N GLN A 359 -7.41 -4.60 -9.83
CA GLN A 359 -8.22 -3.52 -9.27
C GLN A 359 -9.66 -3.97 -9.02
N ALA A 360 -10.26 -4.77 -9.89
CA ALA A 360 -11.58 -5.33 -9.65
C ALA A 360 -11.60 -6.24 -8.40
N ILE A 361 -10.55 -7.04 -8.20
CA ILE A 361 -10.37 -7.85 -6.99
C ILE A 361 -10.23 -6.96 -5.75
N MET A 362 -9.42 -5.89 -5.82
CA MET A 362 -9.26 -4.96 -4.69
C MET A 362 -10.56 -4.25 -4.31
N THR A 363 -11.41 -3.88 -5.28
CA THR A 363 -12.75 -3.36 -5.00
C THR A 363 -13.56 -4.33 -4.17
N ASN A 364 -13.56 -5.61 -4.55
CA ASN A 364 -14.31 -6.64 -3.84
C ASN A 364 -13.75 -6.87 -2.43
N ILE A 365 -12.42 -6.86 -2.26
CA ILE A 365 -11.79 -7.01 -0.93
C ILE A 365 -12.17 -5.85 -0.01
N ALA A 366 -12.21 -4.62 -0.53
CA ALA A 366 -12.54 -3.43 0.25
C ALA A 366 -14.02 -3.36 0.67
N ASN A 367 -14.89 -4.12 -0.01
CA ASN A 367 -16.34 -4.15 0.25
C ASN A 367 -16.77 -5.28 1.21
N VAL A 368 -15.84 -6.13 1.65
CA VAL A 368 -16.05 -7.16 2.69
C VAL A 368 -15.76 -6.55 4.05
#